data_AF-A0A7X0TWV1-F1
#
_entry.id   AF-A0A7X0TWV1-F1
#
_cell.length_a   1.000
_cell.length_b   1.000
_cell.length_c   1.000
_cell.angle_alpha   90.00
_cell.angle_beta   90.00
_cell.angle_gamma   90.00
#
_symmetry.space_group_name_H-M   'P 1'
#
loop_
_entity.id
_entity.type
_entity.pdbx_description
1 polymer ?
#
loop_
_entity_poly.entity_id
_entity_poly.type
_entity_poly.pdbx_seq_one_letter_code
_entity_poly.pdbx_strand_id
1 'polypeptide(L)'
;MAADDRLEDDELARRLRDAHRRVRMLPAADKERSARRFLTICDLAKRDPERAAARLEVFLAALDELLPGPFDTPREGENTLGD
;
A
#
# COMPACT_ATOMS: atom_id res chain seq x y z
N MET A 1 15.72 -23.55 -11.26
CA MET A 1 15.51 -22.12 -10.96
C MET A 1 14.08 -21.64 -11.26
N ALA A 2 13.05 -22.51 -11.26
CA ALA A 2 11.65 -22.13 -11.56
C ALA A 2 10.69 -22.29 -10.37
N ALA A 3 11.21 -22.69 -9.20
CA ALA A 3 10.43 -22.83 -7.97
C ALA A 3 10.41 -21.53 -7.16
N ASP A 4 11.54 -20.82 -7.09
CA ASP A 4 11.67 -19.51 -6.43
C ASP A 4 10.68 -18.48 -6.98
N ASP A 5 10.67 -18.30 -8.30
CA ASP A 5 9.82 -17.30 -8.98
C ASP A 5 8.32 -17.47 -8.64
N ARG A 6 7.85 -18.72 -8.50
CA ARG A 6 6.46 -19.02 -8.09
C ARG A 6 6.19 -18.73 -6.61
N LEU A 7 7.17 -19.01 -5.74
CA LEU A 7 7.05 -18.74 -4.31
C LEU A 7 7.07 -17.24 -4.03
N GLU A 8 7.89 -16.49 -4.76
CA GLU A 8 7.97 -15.03 -4.73
C GLU A 8 6.66 -14.39 -5.19
N ASP A 9 6.06 -14.91 -6.27
CA ASP A 9 4.74 -14.48 -6.74
C ASP A 9 3.62 -14.78 -5.72
N ASP A 10 3.64 -15.96 -5.08
CA ASP A 10 2.68 -16.35 -4.05
C ASP A 10 2.76 -15.44 -2.80
N GLU A 11 3.97 -15.09 -2.37
CA GLU A 11 4.17 -14.16 -1.26
C GLU A 11 3.71 -12.74 -1.62
N LEU A 12 4.05 -12.25 -2.81
CA LEU A 12 3.58 -10.96 -3.30
C LEU A 12 2.05 -10.93 -3.37
N ALA A 13 1.42 -11.99 -3.88
CA ALA A 13 -0.03 -12.12 -3.95
C ALA A 13 -0.68 -12.08 -2.55
N ARG A 14 -0.07 -12.71 -1.54
CA ARG A 14 -0.54 -12.62 -0.14
C ARG A 14 -0.46 -11.19 0.38
N ARG A 15 0.68 -10.51 0.19
CA ARG A 15 0.87 -9.12 0.63
C ARG A 15 -0.12 -8.16 -0.06
N LEU A 16 -0.41 -8.36 -1.35
CA LEU A 16 -1.40 -7.57 -2.10
C LEU A 16 -2.81 -7.75 -1.54
N ARG A 17 -3.21 -8.97 -1.17
CA ARG A 17 -4.52 -9.23 -0.55
C ARG A 17 -4.63 -8.55 0.81
N ASP A 18 -3.56 -8.58 1.60
CA ASP A 18 -3.53 -7.95 2.92
C ASP A 18 -3.60 -6.41 2.81
N ALA A 19 -2.85 -5.83 1.86
CA ALA A 19 -2.96 -4.41 1.52
C ALA A 19 -4.38 -4.04 1.07
N HIS A 20 -5.00 -4.83 0.19
CA HIS A 20 -6.38 -4.62 -0.24
C HIS A 20 -7.34 -4.63 0.96
N ARG A 21 -7.16 -5.55 1.91
CA ARG A 21 -7.99 -5.62 3.12
C ARG A 21 -7.87 -4.34 3.95
N ARG A 22 -6.65 -3.83 4.18
CA ARG A 22 -6.43 -2.56 4.88
C ARG A 22 -7.05 -1.37 4.15
N VAL A 23 -6.88 -1.28 2.83
CA VAL A 23 -7.52 -0.23 2.01
C VAL A 23 -9.05 -0.26 2.12
N ARG A 24 -9.66 -1.45 2.22
CA ARG A 24 -11.11 -1.57 2.41
C ARG A 24 -11.57 -1.11 3.80
N MET A 25 -10.70 -1.15 4.80
CA MET A 25 -10.98 -0.72 6.18
C MET A 25 -10.74 0.78 6.40
N LEU A 26 -10.07 1.46 5.45
CA LEU A 26 -9.88 2.91 5.52
C LEU A 26 -11.21 3.68 5.43
N PRO A 27 -11.29 4.87 6.06
CA PRO A 27 -12.38 5.81 5.85
C PRO A 27 -12.44 6.26 4.39
N ALA A 28 -13.63 6.65 3.93
CA ALA A 28 -13.88 6.97 2.52
C ALA A 28 -12.98 8.08 1.97
N ALA A 29 -12.57 9.04 2.81
CA ALA A 29 -11.68 10.14 2.45
C ALA A 29 -10.31 9.66 1.94
N ASP A 30 -9.71 8.69 2.63
CA ASP A 30 -8.37 8.16 2.30
C ASP A 30 -8.42 6.95 1.37
N LYS A 31 -9.58 6.27 1.32
CA LYS A 31 -9.79 5.07 0.53
C LYS A 31 -9.61 5.30 -0.96
N GLU A 32 -10.11 6.39 -1.52
CA GLU A 32 -10.04 6.63 -2.97
C GLU A 32 -8.59 6.89 -3.43
N ARG A 33 -7.85 7.73 -2.68
CA ARG A 33 -6.43 7.99 -2.90
C ARG A 33 -5.61 6.71 -2.77
N SER A 34 -5.89 5.92 -1.72
CA SER A 34 -5.19 4.67 -1.45
C SER A 34 -5.50 3.58 -2.49
N ALA A 35 -6.75 3.49 -2.95
CA ALA A 35 -7.16 2.56 -4.00
C ALA A 35 -6.45 2.87 -5.33
N ARG A 36 -6.36 4.14 -5.71
CA ARG A 36 -5.64 4.54 -6.93
C ARG A 36 -4.16 4.19 -6.85
N ARG A 37 -3.51 4.44 -5.70
CA ARG A 37 -2.11 4.06 -5.45
C ARG A 37 -1.91 2.55 -5.47
N PHE A 38 -2.84 1.80 -4.88
CA PHE A 38 -2.82 0.34 -4.86
C PHE A 38 -2.91 -0.27 -6.27
N LEU A 39 -3.78 0.27 -7.13
CA LEU A 39 -3.89 -0.18 -8.53
C LEU A 39 -2.58 0.00 -9.31
N THR A 40 -1.85 1.09 -9.10
CA THR A 40 -0.53 1.31 -9.71
C THR A 40 0.48 0.25 -9.25
N ILE A 41 0.44 -0.17 -7.99
CA ILE A 41 1.30 -1.23 -7.46
C ILE A 41 0.92 -2.58 -8.09
N CYS A 42 -0.37 -2.87 -8.23
CA CYS A 42 -0.84 -4.07 -8.92
C CYS A 42 -0.43 -4.10 -10.40
N ASP A 43 -0.42 -2.96 -11.11
CA ASP A 43 0.06 -2.92 -12.50
C ASP A 43 1.58 -3.15 -12.57
N LEU A 44 2.33 -2.57 -11.62
CA LEU A 44 3.76 -2.78 -11.52
C LEU A 44 4.09 -4.24 -11.21
N ALA A 45 3.33 -4.91 -10.34
CA ALA A 45 3.54 -6.32 -9.99
C ALA A 45 3.49 -7.24 -11.21
N LYS A 46 2.69 -6.91 -12.23
CA LYS A 46 2.60 -7.68 -13.48
C LYS A 46 3.82 -7.54 -14.39
N ARG A 47 4.62 -6.48 -14.19
CA ARG A 47 5.78 -6.14 -15.02
C ARG A 47 7.10 -6.39 -14.29
N ASP A 48 7.12 -6.14 -12.99
CA ASP A 48 8.30 -6.04 -12.15
C ASP A 48 7.93 -6.36 -10.68
N PRO A 49 7.83 -7.67 -10.33
CA PRO A 49 7.33 -8.11 -9.03
C PRO A 49 8.25 -7.69 -7.87
N GLU A 50 9.58 -7.72 -8.04
CA GLU A 50 10.55 -7.28 -7.04
C GLU A 50 10.34 -5.80 -6.65
N ARG A 51 10.22 -4.93 -7.66
CA ARG A 51 10.01 -3.50 -7.45
C ARG A 51 8.61 -3.19 -6.93
N ALA A 52 7.62 -4.02 -7.27
CA ALA A 52 6.29 -3.95 -6.70
C ALA A 52 6.28 -4.33 -5.22
N ALA A 53 7.02 -5.36 -4.82
CA ALA A 53 7.17 -5.76 -3.41
C ALA A 53 7.71 -4.61 -2.56
N ALA A 54 8.81 -3.97 -3.00
CA ALA A 54 9.39 -2.83 -2.29
C ALA A 54 8.41 -1.63 -2.19
N ARG A 55 7.66 -1.34 -3.27
CA ARG A 55 6.63 -0.29 -3.24
C ARG A 55 5.43 -0.64 -2.36
N LEU A 56 5.07 -1.92 -2.31
CA LEU A 56 3.97 -2.43 -1.51
C LEU A 56 4.30 -2.30 -0.02
N GLU A 57 5.53 -2.58 0.39
CA GLU A 57 5.98 -2.38 1.78
C GLU A 57 5.85 -0.92 2.21
N VAL A 58 6.33 0.03 1.40
CA VAL A 58 6.18 1.47 1.68
C VAL A 58 4.71 1.87 1.72
N PHE A 59 3.87 1.30 0.85
CA PHE A 59 2.43 1.56 0.86
C PHE A 59 1.76 1.03 2.12
N LEU A 60 2.13 -0.17 2.58
CA LEU A 60 1.61 -0.77 3.80
C LEU A 60 1.98 0.04 5.05
N ALA A 61 3.21 0.55 5.14
CA ALA A 61 3.62 1.44 6.23
C ALA A 61 2.76 2.72 6.27
N ALA A 62 2.52 3.35 5.12
CA ALA A 62 1.66 4.53 5.03
C ALA A 62 0.19 4.23 5.37
N LEU A 63 -0.31 3.01 5.09
CA LEU A 63 -1.65 2.61 5.51
C LEU A 63 -1.76 2.43 7.02
N ASP A 64 -0.69 1.98 7.67
CA ASP A 64 -0.63 1.84 9.13
C ASP A 64 -0.72 3.21 9.82
N GLU A 65 -0.07 4.24 9.26
CA GLU A 65 -0.19 5.63 9.73
C GLU A 65 -1.60 6.22 9.52
N LEU A 66 -2.32 5.79 8.49
CA LEU A 66 -3.68 6.27 8.18
C LEU A 66 -4.77 5.54 8.98
N LEU A 67 -4.49 4.34 9.49
CA LEU A 67 -5.41 3.61 10.35
C LEU A 67 -5.24 4.12 11.79
N PRO A 68 -6.28 4.65 12.45
CA PRO A 68 -6.14 5.15 13.80
C PRO A 68 -5.85 3.99 14.77
N GLY A 69 -4.58 3.79 15.09
CA GLY A 69 -4.14 3.06 16.29
C GLY A 69 -4.32 3.93 17.54
N PRO A 70 -4.37 3.35 18.75
CA PRO A 70 -4.73 4.06 20.00
C PRO A 70 -3.75 5.18 20.44
N PHE A 71 -2.76 5.56 19.62
CA PHE A 71 -1.68 6.47 20.02
C PHE A 71 -1.38 7.65 19.12
N ASP A 72 -2.07 7.88 17.99
CA ASP A 72 -1.74 9.05 17.15
C ASP A 72 -2.90 10.04 17.02
N THR A 73 -2.83 11.04 17.88
CA THR A 73 -3.48 12.35 17.77
C THR A 73 -3.13 13.03 16.43
N PRO A 74 -4.03 13.85 15.88
CA PRO A 74 -3.94 14.33 14.50
C PRO A 74 -2.72 15.22 14.28
N ARG A 75 -1.79 14.81 13.42
CA ARG A 75 -0.88 15.76 12.78
C ARG A 75 -1.57 16.40 11.59
N GLU A 76 -2.50 17.30 11.90
CA GLU A 76 -2.82 18.38 10.98
C GLU A 76 -1.58 19.28 10.86
N GLY A 77 -1.18 19.59 9.63
CA GLY A 77 -0.19 20.63 9.34
C GLY A 77 0.99 20.14 8.52
N GLU A 78 0.83 20.15 7.20
CA GLU A 78 1.76 20.85 6.28
C GLU A 78 1.13 20.94 4.89
N ASN A 79 0.24 21.91 4.68
CA ASN A 79 -0.09 22.40 3.34
C ASN A 79 0.42 23.83 3.25
N THR A 80 1.71 23.96 2.96
CA THR A 80 2.37 25.23 2.66
C THR A 80 3.11 25.12 1.33
N LEU A 81 2.45 25.49 0.22
CA LEU A 81 3.05 26.21 -0.91
C LEU A 81 1.97 26.50 -1.97
N GLY A 82 1.73 27.71 -2.45
CA GLY A 82 2.36 29.02 -2.25
C GLY A 82 1.52 30.08 -2.96
N ASP A 83 1.60 31.31 -2.44
CA ASP A 83 1.07 32.55 -3.02
C ASP A 83 1.78 32.91 -4.33
#